data_AF-A0A7W1AJS3-F1
#
_entry.id   AF-A0A7W1AJS3-F1
#
_cell.length_a   1.000
_cell.length_b   1.000
_cell.length_c   1.000
_cell.angle_alpha   90.00
_cell.angle_beta   90.00
_cell.angle_gamma   90.00
#
_symmetry.space_group_name_H-M   'P 1'
#
loop_
_entity.id
_entity.type
_entity.pdbx_description
1 polymer ?
#
loop_
_entity_poly.entity_id
_entity_poly.type
_entity_poly.pdbx_seq_one_letter_code
_entity_poly.pdbx_strand_id
1 'polypeptide(L)'
;ATDFDCGGSPYADLAWHYLLGGQINQAVEALKKSNTIPVRRKDRAYQGLLRRALLADLVYVLGKVDDAERLAQEVYEQPERVGQTSNSAAFARLTRTLRYWLALDARANLEEERASYRHIGARGPTRAKIAMARWEVRRALFQLSVDKDALITITRPNLSDVHVARWTVGALAEILGPGVLTTAVATARELDKAYPEAAPYLDALSGEIAYRGGDLDEALGFAEKALAGIPTADGLIRWYVMTWQADALWREGEYDRALTAYHEVLQKLPSTVRILDVAIPVEVTHDKSERAEEVADSVTDSPRFKSSSRGFKVHVTTTGKSVTACLTDRNGLQFACGSSEGETAEVLDAFHAAAFSPKVAMTQADLSSLDGSTSSRSADEVLEGLLDKK
;
A
#
# COMPACT_ATOMS: atom_id res chain seq x y z
N ALA A 1 6.82 -42.39 4.77
CA ALA A 1 6.36 -41.30 5.66
C ALA A 1 5.92 -40.15 4.76
N THR A 2 4.66 -40.22 4.33
CA THR A 2 4.05 -39.39 3.29
C THR A 2 2.77 -38.77 3.85
N ASP A 3 2.88 -38.15 5.02
CA ASP A 3 1.82 -37.31 5.58
C ASP A 3 2.22 -35.85 5.38
N PHE A 4 1.76 -35.28 4.27
CA PHE A 4 1.58 -33.84 4.16
C PHE A 4 0.34 -33.50 4.98
N ASP A 5 0.54 -33.18 6.26
CA ASP A 5 -0.54 -32.85 7.19
C ASP A 5 -1.04 -31.40 7.03
N CYS A 6 -0.28 -30.54 6.32
CA CYS A 6 -0.73 -29.19 5.98
C CYS A 6 -1.58 -29.23 4.69
N GLY A 7 -2.87 -28.91 4.78
CA GLY A 7 -3.80 -28.83 3.64
C GLY A 7 -3.58 -27.63 2.69
N GLY A 8 -2.56 -26.81 2.93
CA GLY A 8 -2.26 -25.58 2.18
C GLY A 8 -1.00 -25.64 1.33
N SER A 9 -0.87 -24.70 0.39
CA SER A 9 0.37 -24.51 -0.37
C SER A 9 1.35 -23.69 0.48
N PRO A 10 2.53 -24.24 0.89
CA PRO A 10 3.49 -23.49 1.70
C PRO A 10 4.02 -22.23 0.99
N TYR A 11 3.87 -22.17 -0.33
CA TYR A 11 4.26 -21.00 -1.12
C TYR A 11 3.28 -19.83 -0.99
N ALA A 12 2.02 -20.06 -0.61
CA ALA A 12 1.09 -18.97 -0.31
C ALA A 12 1.52 -18.26 0.99
N ASP A 13 1.89 -19.03 2.02
CA ASP A 13 2.41 -18.50 3.28
C ASP A 13 3.75 -17.80 3.07
N LEU A 14 4.66 -18.38 2.28
CA LEU A 14 5.91 -17.73 1.91
C LEU A 14 5.67 -16.43 1.13
N ALA A 15 4.73 -16.42 0.18
CA ALA A 15 4.38 -15.20 -0.55
C ALA A 15 3.91 -14.10 0.40
N TRP A 16 3.11 -14.46 1.40
CA TRP A 16 2.68 -13.55 2.45
C TRP A 16 3.83 -13.01 3.29
N HIS A 17 4.70 -13.88 3.79
CA HIS A 17 5.85 -13.47 4.60
C HIS A 17 6.83 -12.58 3.82
N TYR A 18 7.13 -12.93 2.56
CA TYR A 18 7.93 -12.08 1.69
C TYR A 18 7.26 -10.73 1.44
N LEU A 19 5.94 -10.72 1.22
CA LEU A 19 5.21 -9.48 1.05
C LEU A 19 5.33 -8.61 2.30
N LEU A 20 5.01 -9.12 3.49
CA LEU A 20 5.15 -8.39 4.76
C LEU A 20 6.56 -7.85 4.98
N GLY A 21 7.58 -8.61 4.57
CA GLY A 21 8.96 -8.20 4.66
C GLY A 21 9.44 -7.24 3.57
N GLY A 22 8.57 -6.82 2.66
CA GLY A 22 8.95 -5.91 1.57
C GLY A 22 9.72 -6.58 0.42
N GLN A 23 9.82 -7.90 0.43
CA GLN A 23 10.55 -8.70 -0.56
C GLN A 23 9.64 -9.02 -1.76
N ILE A 24 9.24 -7.97 -2.49
CA ILE A 24 8.20 -8.02 -3.54
C ILE A 24 8.51 -9.07 -4.61
N ASN A 25 9.76 -9.16 -5.08
CA ASN A 25 10.16 -10.15 -6.09
C ASN A 25 9.91 -11.59 -5.62
N GLN A 26 10.32 -11.90 -4.39
CA GLN A 26 10.15 -13.23 -3.81
C GLN A 26 8.68 -13.52 -3.51
N ALA A 27 7.89 -12.51 -3.14
CA ALA A 27 6.45 -12.63 -2.99
C ALA A 27 5.78 -13.01 -4.32
N VAL A 28 6.14 -12.34 -5.42
CA VAL A 28 5.66 -12.66 -6.78
C VAL A 28 6.04 -14.09 -7.17
N GLU A 29 7.31 -14.48 -7.00
CA GLU A 29 7.79 -15.82 -7.36
C GLU A 29 7.10 -16.91 -6.55
N ALA A 30 6.95 -16.71 -5.23
CA ALA A 30 6.24 -17.62 -4.35
C ALA A 30 4.76 -17.74 -4.77
N LEU A 31 4.10 -16.62 -5.09
CA LEU A 31 2.71 -16.64 -5.56
C LEU A 31 2.57 -17.39 -6.90
N LYS A 32 3.50 -17.19 -7.85
CA LYS A 32 3.57 -17.95 -9.11
C LYS A 32 3.72 -19.46 -8.86
N LYS A 33 4.61 -19.87 -7.95
CA LYS A 33 4.78 -21.27 -7.55
C LYS A 33 3.54 -21.83 -6.84
N SER A 34 2.85 -21.01 -6.04
CA SER A 34 1.61 -21.42 -5.38
C SER A 34 0.48 -21.78 -6.38
N ASN A 35 0.55 -21.26 -7.61
CA ASN A 35 -0.42 -21.54 -8.68
C ASN A 35 -0.17 -22.87 -9.40
N THR A 36 1.05 -23.43 -9.33
CA THR A 36 1.39 -24.67 -10.02
C THR A 36 1.26 -25.91 -9.15
N ILE A 37 1.18 -25.75 -7.83
CA ILE A 37 1.13 -26.87 -6.89
C ILE A 37 -0.28 -27.43 -6.79
N PRO A 38 -0.44 -28.76 -6.93
CA PRO A 38 -1.74 -29.40 -6.82
C PRO A 38 -2.28 -29.29 -5.38
N VAL A 39 -3.51 -28.79 -5.27
CA VAL A 39 -4.25 -28.70 -4.00
C VAL A 39 -5.31 -29.81 -3.96
N ARG A 40 -5.46 -30.44 -2.79
CA ARG A 40 -6.50 -31.45 -2.53
C ARG A 40 -7.87 -30.87 -2.88
N ARG A 41 -8.76 -31.67 -3.47
CA ARG A 41 -10.07 -31.21 -3.98
C ARG A 41 -10.88 -30.44 -2.94
N LYS A 42 -10.86 -30.89 -1.68
CA LYS A 42 -11.57 -30.25 -0.55
C LYS A 42 -11.04 -28.85 -0.21
N ASP A 43 -9.77 -28.57 -0.51
CA ASP A 43 -9.07 -27.34 -0.09
C ASP A 43 -8.97 -26.30 -1.22
N ARG A 44 -9.33 -26.68 -2.46
CA ARG A 44 -9.22 -25.81 -3.65
C ARG A 44 -9.93 -24.48 -3.51
N ALA A 45 -11.14 -24.46 -2.94
CA ALA A 45 -11.91 -23.23 -2.78
C ALA A 45 -11.24 -22.26 -1.79
N TYR A 46 -10.80 -22.76 -0.64
CA TYR A 46 -10.09 -21.97 0.36
C TYR A 46 -8.76 -21.45 -0.17
N GLN A 47 -7.93 -22.32 -0.77
CA GLN A 47 -6.65 -21.95 -1.34
C GLN A 47 -6.78 -21.01 -2.56
N GLY A 48 -7.88 -21.13 -3.33
CA GLY A 48 -8.23 -20.18 -4.38
C GLY A 48 -8.49 -18.78 -3.82
N LEU A 49 -9.35 -18.68 -2.79
CA LEU A 49 -9.66 -17.41 -2.13
C LEU A 49 -8.41 -16.78 -1.49
N LEU A 50 -7.60 -17.59 -0.81
CA LEU A 50 -6.35 -17.14 -0.19
C LEU A 50 -5.40 -16.53 -1.22
N ARG A 51 -5.12 -17.24 -2.32
CA ARG A 51 -4.23 -16.73 -3.38
C ARG A 51 -4.77 -15.46 -4.02
N ARG A 52 -6.11 -15.34 -4.16
CA ARG A 52 -6.75 -14.12 -4.67
C ARG A 52 -6.59 -12.95 -3.70
N ALA A 53 -6.74 -13.18 -2.39
CA ALA A 53 -6.53 -12.17 -1.36
C ALA A 53 -5.07 -11.70 -1.29
N LEU A 54 -4.11 -12.63 -1.38
CA LEU A 54 -2.68 -12.31 -1.43
C LEU A 54 -2.32 -11.54 -2.70
N LEU A 55 -2.90 -11.89 -3.85
CA LEU A 55 -2.70 -11.14 -5.09
C LEU A 55 -3.26 -9.72 -4.95
N ALA A 56 -4.44 -9.56 -4.35
CA ALA A 56 -5.03 -8.24 -4.07
C ALA A 56 -4.10 -7.38 -3.19
N ASP A 57 -3.54 -7.94 -2.13
CA ASP A 57 -2.60 -7.25 -1.25
C ASP A 57 -1.29 -6.88 -1.98
N LEU A 58 -0.78 -7.78 -2.81
CA LEU A 58 0.43 -7.54 -3.60
C LEU A 58 0.23 -6.38 -4.59
N VAL A 59 -0.86 -6.40 -5.37
CA VAL A 59 -1.11 -5.32 -6.33
C VAL A 59 -1.45 -4.00 -5.65
N TYR A 60 -2.06 -4.04 -4.46
CA TYR A 60 -2.28 -2.88 -3.61
C TYR A 60 -0.96 -2.24 -3.17
N VAL A 61 -0.04 -3.05 -2.63
CA VAL A 61 1.32 -2.62 -2.24
C VAL A 61 2.10 -2.09 -3.45
N LEU A 62 1.88 -2.65 -4.64
CA LEU A 62 2.51 -2.18 -5.88
C LEU A 62 1.93 -0.86 -6.42
N GLY A 63 0.86 -0.32 -5.81
CA GLY A 63 0.17 0.88 -6.30
C GLY A 63 -0.69 0.65 -7.54
N LYS A 64 -1.00 -0.62 -7.88
CA LYS A 64 -1.89 -1.01 -8.99
C LYS A 64 -3.34 -0.99 -8.52
N VAL A 65 -3.82 0.23 -8.29
CA VAL A 65 -5.10 0.52 -7.61
C VAL A 65 -6.30 -0.09 -8.33
N ASP A 66 -6.36 0.00 -9.65
CA ASP A 66 -7.44 -0.59 -10.46
C ASP A 66 -7.56 -2.12 -10.24
N ASP A 67 -6.43 -2.83 -10.30
CA ASP A 67 -6.41 -4.27 -10.05
C ASP A 67 -6.68 -4.62 -8.58
N ALA A 68 -6.16 -3.82 -7.65
CA ALA A 68 -6.41 -4.01 -6.22
C ALA A 68 -7.91 -3.94 -5.90
N GLU A 69 -8.62 -2.94 -6.44
CA GLU A 69 -10.07 -2.77 -6.23
C GLU A 69 -10.85 -3.94 -6.79
N ARG A 70 -10.60 -4.31 -8.05
CA ARG A 70 -11.24 -5.46 -8.69
C ARG A 70 -11.01 -6.76 -7.91
N LEU A 71 -9.76 -7.07 -7.56
CA LEU A 71 -9.42 -8.31 -6.85
C LEU A 71 -9.98 -8.33 -5.43
N ALA A 72 -9.94 -7.20 -4.72
CA ALA A 72 -10.50 -7.09 -3.38
C ALA A 72 -12.03 -7.20 -3.38
N GLN A 73 -12.71 -6.64 -4.40
CA GLN A 73 -14.15 -6.82 -4.60
C GLN A 73 -14.50 -8.30 -4.78
N GLU A 74 -13.77 -9.00 -5.66
CA GLU A 74 -13.98 -10.43 -5.86
C GLU A 74 -13.79 -11.22 -4.56
N VAL A 75 -12.77 -10.90 -3.76
CA VAL A 75 -12.53 -11.55 -2.45
C VAL A 75 -13.66 -11.25 -1.46
N TYR A 76 -14.20 -10.03 -1.48
CA TYR A 76 -15.30 -9.57 -0.64
C TYR A 76 -16.62 -10.27 -0.97
N GLU A 77 -16.93 -10.48 -2.25
CA GLU A 77 -18.18 -11.10 -2.72
C GLU A 77 -18.22 -12.63 -2.51
N GLN A 78 -17.07 -13.26 -2.29
CA GLN A 78 -17.00 -14.72 -2.12
C GLN A 78 -17.65 -15.15 -0.79
N PRO A 79 -18.39 -16.28 -0.77
CA PRO A 79 -18.97 -16.81 0.46
C PRO A 79 -17.88 -17.14 1.49
N GLU A 80 -18.21 -17.07 2.77
CA GLU A 80 -17.28 -17.38 3.86
C GLU A 80 -16.79 -18.84 3.78
N ARG A 81 -15.48 -19.03 3.94
CA ARG A 81 -14.81 -20.34 3.90
C ARG A 81 -13.86 -20.47 5.09
N VAL A 82 -14.39 -20.65 6.31
CA VAL A 82 -13.60 -20.77 7.55
C VAL A 82 -13.31 -22.20 7.98
N GLY A 83 -13.76 -23.21 7.22
CA GLY A 83 -13.63 -24.63 7.59
C GLY A 83 -12.20 -25.19 7.68
N GLN A 84 -11.19 -24.36 7.39
CA GLN A 84 -9.76 -24.72 7.43
C GLN A 84 -8.95 -23.83 8.40
N THR A 85 -9.60 -22.95 9.17
CA THR A 85 -8.92 -22.01 10.08
C THR A 85 -9.57 -22.02 11.46
N SER A 86 -8.81 -21.69 12.51
CA SER A 86 -9.32 -21.47 13.86
C SER A 86 -10.18 -20.19 14.00
N ASN A 87 -10.16 -19.32 12.99
CA ASN A 87 -10.80 -18.02 13.01
C ASN A 87 -12.32 -18.07 12.88
N SER A 88 -12.99 -17.11 13.52
CA SER A 88 -14.43 -16.94 13.38
C SER A 88 -14.84 -16.45 11.99
N ALA A 89 -16.04 -16.82 11.58
CA ALA A 89 -16.73 -16.29 10.40
C ALA A 89 -16.70 -14.74 10.37
N ALA A 90 -17.03 -14.11 11.50
CA ALA A 90 -17.03 -12.66 11.67
C ALA A 90 -15.66 -12.05 11.39
N PHE A 91 -14.59 -12.63 11.94
CA PHE A 91 -13.22 -12.15 11.71
C PHE A 91 -12.79 -12.31 10.24
N ALA A 92 -13.06 -13.47 9.62
CA ALA A 92 -12.76 -13.68 8.20
C ALA A 92 -13.53 -12.72 7.28
N ARG A 93 -14.74 -12.31 7.67
CA ARG A 93 -15.50 -11.29 6.93
C ARG A 93 -14.97 -9.88 7.18
N LEU A 94 -14.63 -9.53 8.42
CA LEU A 94 -14.03 -8.24 8.79
C LEU A 94 -12.79 -7.96 7.95
N THR A 95 -11.87 -8.92 7.88
CA THR A 95 -10.58 -8.78 7.17
C THR A 95 -10.71 -8.62 5.66
N ARG A 96 -11.63 -9.36 5.03
CA ARG A 96 -11.93 -9.19 3.60
C ARG A 96 -12.63 -7.88 3.30
N THR A 97 -13.52 -7.45 4.19
CA THR A 97 -14.20 -6.15 4.06
C THR A 97 -13.21 -4.99 4.23
N LEU A 98 -12.25 -5.11 5.15
CA LEU A 98 -11.19 -4.11 5.34
C LEU A 98 -10.31 -4.00 4.10
N ARG A 99 -9.91 -5.13 3.52
CA ARG A 99 -9.16 -5.18 2.26
C ARG A 99 -9.89 -4.46 1.12
N TYR A 100 -11.20 -4.68 0.98
CA TYR A 100 -11.97 -3.99 -0.06
C TYR A 100 -12.13 -2.49 0.22
N TRP A 101 -12.34 -2.11 1.48
CA TRP A 101 -12.36 -0.70 1.86
C TRP A 101 -11.04 0.01 1.52
N LEU A 102 -9.90 -0.60 1.84
CA LEU A 102 -8.56 -0.05 1.53
C LEU A 102 -8.36 0.17 0.03
N ALA A 103 -8.80 -0.79 -0.79
CA ALA A 103 -8.69 -0.70 -2.24
C ALA A 103 -9.62 0.37 -2.82
N LEU A 104 -10.85 0.49 -2.29
CA LEU A 104 -11.78 1.57 -2.65
C LEU A 104 -11.27 2.94 -2.23
N ASP A 105 -10.60 3.03 -1.08
CA ASP A 105 -10.01 4.26 -0.58
C ASP A 105 -8.86 4.73 -1.47
N ALA A 106 -7.92 3.84 -1.80
CA ALA A 106 -6.87 4.12 -2.77
C ALA A 106 -7.44 4.48 -4.16
N ARG A 107 -8.56 3.86 -4.56
CA ARG A 107 -9.27 4.20 -5.80
C ARG A 107 -9.85 5.60 -5.76
N ALA A 108 -10.45 6.01 -4.64
CA ALA A 108 -10.92 7.38 -4.48
C ALA A 108 -9.76 8.39 -4.58
N ASN A 109 -8.63 8.11 -3.94
CA ASN A 109 -7.45 8.99 -3.97
C ASN A 109 -6.87 9.10 -5.39
N LEU A 110 -6.79 7.98 -6.14
CA LEU A 110 -6.33 8.00 -7.53
C LEU A 110 -7.26 8.79 -8.46
N GLU A 111 -8.57 8.70 -8.25
CA GLU A 111 -9.53 9.47 -9.05
C GLU A 111 -9.51 10.96 -8.69
N GLU A 112 -9.23 11.33 -7.44
CA GLU A 112 -8.99 12.71 -7.05
C GLU A 112 -7.70 13.27 -7.66
N GLU A 113 -6.62 12.48 -7.62
CA GLU A 113 -5.36 12.78 -8.29
C GLU A 113 -5.55 13.01 -9.79
N ARG A 114 -6.19 12.07 -10.51
CA ARG A 114 -6.50 12.24 -11.94
C ARG A 114 -7.42 13.43 -12.21
N ALA A 115 -8.34 13.75 -11.31
CA ALA A 115 -9.25 14.87 -11.48
C ALA A 115 -8.56 16.23 -11.36
N SER A 116 -7.38 16.32 -10.72
CA SER A 116 -6.67 17.59 -10.61
C SER A 116 -6.12 18.06 -11.96
N TYR A 117 -5.71 17.13 -12.84
CA TYR A 117 -5.06 17.46 -14.12
C TYR A 117 -5.82 16.99 -15.39
N ARG A 118 -6.96 16.27 -15.27
CA ARG A 118 -7.79 15.88 -16.43
C ARG A 118 -9.10 16.64 -16.47
N HIS A 119 -9.51 17.24 -17.60
CA HIS A 119 -10.73 18.05 -17.72
C HIS A 119 -12.05 17.40 -17.24
N ILE A 120 -13.05 18.24 -16.94
CA ILE A 120 -14.27 17.99 -16.14
C ILE A 120 -15.21 16.89 -16.67
N GLY A 121 -15.20 16.59 -17.97
CA GLY A 121 -16.27 15.83 -18.65
C GLY A 121 -16.46 14.37 -18.24
N ALA A 122 -15.46 13.73 -17.63
CA ALA A 122 -15.49 12.28 -17.30
C ALA A 122 -15.67 11.97 -15.79
N ARG A 123 -15.84 12.99 -14.94
CA ARG A 123 -15.58 12.89 -13.49
C ARG A 123 -16.76 12.40 -12.63
N GLY A 124 -17.99 12.44 -13.14
CA GLY A 124 -19.21 12.28 -12.32
C GLY A 124 -19.56 10.84 -11.90
N PRO A 125 -19.84 9.92 -12.84
CA PRO A 125 -20.46 8.64 -12.52
C PRO A 125 -19.50 7.68 -11.79
N THR A 126 -18.21 7.69 -12.14
CA THR A 126 -17.19 6.85 -11.48
C THR A 126 -16.99 7.25 -10.03
N ARG A 127 -16.85 8.56 -9.73
CA ARG A 127 -16.70 9.05 -8.34
C ARG A 127 -17.94 8.75 -7.50
N ALA A 128 -19.14 8.94 -8.07
CA ALA A 128 -20.38 8.61 -7.37
C ALA A 128 -20.47 7.10 -7.04
N LYS A 129 -20.10 6.23 -7.98
CA LYS A 129 -20.05 4.78 -7.76
C LYS A 129 -19.07 4.40 -6.65
N ILE A 130 -17.85 4.96 -6.67
CA ILE A 130 -16.84 4.70 -5.64
C ILE A 130 -17.31 5.21 -4.28
N ALA A 131 -17.89 6.41 -4.22
CA ALA A 131 -18.41 6.97 -2.97
C ALA A 131 -19.53 6.12 -2.36
N MET A 132 -20.45 5.63 -3.19
CA MET A 132 -21.51 4.72 -2.77
C MET A 132 -20.93 3.40 -2.23
N ALA A 133 -20.02 2.77 -2.97
CA ALA A 133 -19.35 1.54 -2.53
C ALA A 133 -18.59 1.75 -1.21
N ARG A 134 -17.83 2.86 -1.07
CA ARG A 134 -17.15 3.21 0.19
C ARG A 134 -18.13 3.35 1.35
N TRP A 135 -19.28 3.99 1.12
CA TRP A 135 -20.31 4.13 2.15
C TRP A 135 -20.89 2.78 2.58
N GLU A 136 -21.24 1.91 1.63
CA GLU A 136 -21.77 0.57 1.93
C GLU A 136 -20.76 -0.28 2.70
N VAL A 137 -19.52 -0.34 2.21
CA VAL A 137 -18.44 -1.12 2.83
C VAL A 137 -18.06 -0.56 4.20
N ARG A 138 -18.04 0.76 4.37
CA ARG A 138 -17.82 1.40 5.68
C ARG A 138 -18.89 0.98 6.70
N ARG A 139 -20.16 0.93 6.29
CA ARG A 139 -21.24 0.46 7.18
C ARG A 139 -21.07 -1.01 7.56
N ALA A 140 -20.67 -1.86 6.61
CA ALA A 140 -20.39 -3.26 6.87
C ALA A 140 -19.22 -3.42 7.85
N LEU A 141 -18.13 -2.66 7.68
CA LEU A 141 -17.00 -2.65 8.61
C LEU A 141 -17.42 -2.24 10.02
N PHE A 142 -18.16 -1.14 10.14
CA PHE A 142 -18.67 -0.71 11.43
C PHE A 142 -19.47 -1.83 12.13
N GLN A 143 -20.38 -2.49 11.42
CA GLN A 143 -21.17 -3.59 11.98
C GLN A 143 -20.32 -4.79 12.40
N LEU A 144 -19.31 -5.15 11.59
CA LEU A 144 -18.42 -6.28 11.88
C LEU A 144 -17.46 -5.97 13.04
N SER A 145 -17.06 -4.71 13.20
CA SER A 145 -16.17 -4.27 14.28
C SER A 145 -16.88 -4.11 15.63
N VAL A 146 -18.21 -4.17 15.69
CA VAL A 146 -18.96 -4.23 16.96
C VAL A 146 -18.73 -5.56 17.68
N ASP A 147 -18.38 -6.62 16.95
CA ASP A 147 -17.91 -7.87 17.53
C ASP A 147 -16.57 -7.63 18.23
N LYS A 148 -16.61 -7.61 19.56
CA LYS A 148 -15.45 -7.33 20.42
C LYS A 148 -14.32 -8.33 20.18
N ASP A 149 -14.64 -9.61 19.97
CA ASP A 149 -13.62 -10.64 19.79
C ASP A 149 -12.95 -10.48 18.43
N ALA A 150 -13.71 -10.17 17.38
CA ALA A 150 -13.14 -9.87 16.06
C ALA A 150 -12.27 -8.61 16.07
N LEU A 151 -12.72 -7.54 16.74
CA LEU A 151 -11.97 -6.28 16.86
C LEU A 151 -10.69 -6.46 17.69
N ILE A 152 -10.74 -7.15 18.82
CA ILE A 152 -9.54 -7.43 19.60
C ILE A 152 -8.59 -8.32 18.79
N THR A 153 -9.10 -9.36 18.13
CA THR A 153 -8.27 -10.28 17.33
C THR A 153 -7.54 -9.55 16.21
N ILE A 154 -8.21 -8.62 15.49
CA ILE A 154 -7.55 -7.89 14.38
C ILE A 154 -6.48 -6.91 14.88
N THR A 155 -6.60 -6.42 16.11
CA THR A 155 -5.60 -5.52 16.71
C THR A 155 -4.38 -6.24 17.27
N ARG A 156 -4.45 -7.55 17.51
CA ARG A 156 -3.36 -8.33 18.10
C ARG A 156 -2.42 -8.84 17.01
N PRO A 157 -1.13 -8.46 17.01
CA PRO A 157 -0.23 -8.75 15.90
C PRO A 157 0.06 -10.26 15.70
N ASN A 158 0.02 -11.06 16.76
CA ASN A 158 0.53 -12.45 16.75
C ASN A 158 -0.54 -13.55 16.77
N LEU A 159 -1.83 -13.22 16.58
CA LEU A 159 -2.92 -14.17 16.84
C LEU A 159 -3.86 -14.53 15.69
N SER A 160 -3.65 -13.98 14.49
CA SER A 160 -4.52 -14.31 13.36
C SER A 160 -3.84 -15.29 12.40
N ASP A 161 -4.40 -16.50 12.29
CA ASP A 161 -4.09 -17.42 11.17
C ASP A 161 -4.62 -16.88 9.82
N VAL A 162 -5.40 -15.80 9.82
CA VAL A 162 -5.76 -15.07 8.59
C VAL A 162 -4.67 -14.08 8.27
N HIS A 163 -4.27 -14.05 6.99
CA HIS A 163 -3.40 -13.04 6.40
C HIS A 163 -4.07 -11.67 6.44
N VAL A 164 -3.87 -10.96 7.55
CA VAL A 164 -4.20 -9.54 7.73
C VAL A 164 -2.91 -8.77 7.72
N ALA A 165 -2.80 -7.83 6.80
CA ALA A 165 -1.65 -6.95 6.73
C ALA A 165 -1.71 -6.03 7.95
N ARG A 166 -0.91 -6.32 8.98
CA ARG A 166 -0.94 -5.60 10.27
C ARG A 166 -0.86 -4.08 10.12
N TRP A 167 -0.08 -3.62 9.15
CA TRP A 167 0.09 -2.22 8.81
C TRP A 167 -1.18 -1.52 8.28
N THR A 168 -2.23 -2.26 7.96
CA THR A 168 -3.50 -1.71 7.45
C THR A 168 -4.56 -1.51 8.54
N VAL A 169 -4.32 -2.03 9.75
CA VAL A 169 -5.34 -2.05 10.81
C VAL A 169 -5.68 -0.65 11.32
N GLY A 170 -4.71 0.28 11.31
CA GLY A 170 -4.94 1.66 11.77
C GLY A 170 -5.94 2.44 10.92
N ALA A 171 -6.21 1.99 9.69
CA ALA A 171 -7.26 2.58 8.87
C ALA A 171 -8.67 2.40 9.46
N LEU A 172 -8.86 1.43 10.37
CA LEU A 172 -10.10 1.31 11.15
C LEU A 172 -10.38 2.54 12.03
N ALA A 173 -9.36 3.35 12.36
CA ALA A 173 -9.55 4.58 13.13
C ALA A 173 -10.44 5.60 12.38
N GLU A 174 -10.40 5.63 11.05
CA GLU A 174 -11.27 6.51 10.25
C GLU A 174 -12.73 6.03 10.23
N ILE A 175 -12.93 4.73 10.42
CA ILE A 175 -14.24 4.08 10.36
C ILE A 175 -14.92 4.12 11.73
N LEU A 176 -14.20 3.68 12.76
CA LEU A 176 -14.69 3.49 14.12
C LEU A 176 -14.48 4.72 15.02
N GLY A 177 -13.57 5.60 14.63
CA GLY A 177 -13.08 6.71 15.44
C GLY A 177 -11.84 6.31 16.27
N PRO A 178 -10.92 7.27 16.54
CA PRO A 178 -9.69 7.02 17.29
C PRO A 178 -9.92 6.32 18.65
N GLY A 179 -10.89 6.79 19.45
CA GLY A 179 -11.10 6.29 20.81
C GLY A 179 -11.51 4.82 20.91
N VAL A 180 -12.28 4.31 19.94
CA VAL A 180 -12.67 2.88 19.89
C VAL A 180 -11.42 2.03 19.65
N LEU A 181 -10.60 2.43 18.68
CA LEU A 181 -9.39 1.69 18.34
C LEU A 181 -8.33 1.79 19.44
N THR A 182 -8.17 2.95 20.09
CA THR A 182 -7.31 3.11 21.28
C THR A 182 -7.70 2.15 22.40
N THR A 183 -9.00 1.97 22.64
CA THR A 183 -9.50 1.03 23.66
C THR A 183 -9.20 -0.42 23.28
N ALA A 184 -9.35 -0.78 22.00
CA ALA A 184 -9.00 -2.10 21.49
C ALA A 184 -7.49 -2.37 21.62
N VAL A 185 -6.64 -1.40 21.29
CA VAL A 185 -5.18 -1.48 21.46
C VAL A 185 -4.78 -1.63 22.92
N ALA A 186 -5.40 -0.86 23.83
CA ALA A 186 -5.14 -1.01 25.27
C ALA A 186 -5.49 -2.42 25.76
N THR A 187 -6.62 -2.96 25.29
CA THR A 187 -7.02 -4.35 25.60
C THR A 187 -6.03 -5.36 25.01
N ALA A 188 -5.60 -5.17 23.77
CA ALA A 188 -4.58 -6.00 23.11
C ALA A 188 -3.26 -5.99 23.88
N ARG A 189 -2.80 -4.82 24.36
CA ARG A 189 -1.58 -4.70 25.18
C ARG A 189 -1.67 -5.50 26.48
N GLU A 190 -2.80 -5.47 27.17
CA GLU A 190 -2.99 -6.27 28.40
C GLU A 190 -3.01 -7.77 28.11
N LEU A 191 -3.67 -8.19 27.04
CA LEU A 191 -3.72 -9.59 26.63
C LEU A 191 -2.37 -10.12 26.11
N ASP A 192 -1.58 -9.27 25.45
CA ASP A 192 -0.27 -9.59 24.90
C ASP A 192 0.88 -9.23 25.84
N LYS A 193 0.60 -8.92 27.12
CA LYS A 193 1.63 -8.54 28.11
C LYS A 193 2.74 -9.58 28.28
N ALA A 194 2.43 -10.86 28.05
CA ALA A 194 3.39 -11.96 28.09
C ALA A 194 4.29 -12.05 26.84
N TYR A 195 4.02 -11.27 25.80
CA TYR A 195 4.69 -11.28 24.50
C TYR A 195 5.26 -9.89 24.18
N PRO A 196 6.43 -9.53 24.76
CA PRO A 196 7.05 -8.21 24.55
C PRO A 196 7.25 -7.85 23.08
N GLU A 197 7.41 -8.84 22.20
CA GLU A 197 7.53 -8.67 20.76
C GLU A 197 6.30 -8.03 20.10
N ALA A 198 5.12 -8.08 20.73
CA ALA A 198 3.90 -7.43 20.24
C ALA A 198 3.91 -5.92 20.45
N ALA A 199 4.63 -5.43 21.47
CA ALA A 199 4.57 -4.02 21.90
C ALA A 199 4.95 -3.03 20.78
N PRO A 200 6.03 -3.23 19.99
CA PRO A 200 6.38 -2.31 18.90
C PRO A 200 5.33 -2.21 17.79
N TYR A 201 4.59 -3.30 17.52
CA TYR A 201 3.50 -3.29 16.53
C TYR A 201 2.27 -2.55 17.07
N LEU A 202 1.99 -2.69 18.37
CA LEU A 202 0.93 -1.93 19.03
C LEU A 202 1.30 -0.45 19.18
N ASP A 203 2.59 -0.12 19.32
CA ASP A 203 3.10 1.26 19.25
C ASP A 203 2.89 1.84 17.84
N ALA A 204 3.18 1.09 16.77
CA ALA A 204 2.90 1.54 15.40
C ALA A 204 1.42 1.88 15.20
N LEU A 205 0.51 1.02 15.68
CA LEU A 205 -0.93 1.24 15.60
C LEU A 205 -1.37 2.44 16.46
N SER A 206 -0.80 2.60 17.66
CA SER A 206 -1.09 3.75 18.54
C SER A 206 -0.65 5.06 17.89
N GLY A 207 0.53 5.07 17.27
CA GLY A 207 1.07 6.23 16.56
C GLY A 207 0.24 6.63 15.35
N GLU A 208 -0.25 5.66 14.57
CA GLU A 208 -1.15 5.97 13.44
C GLU A 208 -2.49 6.54 13.93
N ILE A 209 -3.04 6.02 15.04
CA ILE A 209 -4.27 6.57 15.65
C ILE A 209 -4.06 8.02 16.07
N ALA A 210 -2.94 8.32 16.74
CA ALA A 210 -2.57 9.68 17.15
C ALA A 210 -2.38 10.60 15.93
N TYR A 211 -1.67 10.14 14.90
CA TYR A 211 -1.45 10.87 13.66
C TYR A 211 -2.78 11.23 12.97
N ARG A 212 -3.70 10.27 12.82
CA ARG A 212 -5.04 10.51 12.26
C ARG A 212 -5.91 11.40 13.17
N GLY A 213 -5.65 11.39 14.48
CA GLY A 213 -6.27 12.27 15.46
C GLY A 213 -5.70 13.70 15.46
N GLY A 214 -4.57 13.93 14.79
CA GLY A 214 -3.87 15.22 14.74
C GLY A 214 -2.92 15.48 15.92
N ASP A 215 -2.69 14.50 16.80
CA ASP A 215 -1.69 14.59 17.87
C ASP A 215 -0.33 14.13 17.33
N LEU A 216 0.38 15.07 16.71
CA LEU A 216 1.62 14.78 15.99
C LEU A 216 2.77 14.45 16.95
N ASP A 217 2.86 15.12 18.09
CA ASP A 217 3.87 14.85 19.12
C ASP A 217 3.74 13.41 19.66
N GLU A 218 2.52 12.99 20.01
CA GLU A 218 2.27 11.62 20.48
C GLU A 218 2.55 10.61 19.36
N ALA A 219 2.13 10.91 18.12
CA ALA A 219 2.40 10.06 16.97
C ALA A 219 3.90 9.83 16.74
N LEU A 220 4.71 10.90 16.80
CA LEU A 220 6.17 10.82 16.65
C LEU A 220 6.82 10.00 17.78
N GLY A 221 6.36 10.19 19.02
CA GLY A 221 6.83 9.39 20.15
C GLY A 221 6.54 7.89 20.02
N PHE A 222 5.39 7.53 19.43
CA PHE A 222 5.07 6.14 19.10
C PHE A 222 5.85 5.62 17.89
N ALA A 223 6.08 6.44 16.86
CA ALA A 223 6.87 6.08 15.69
C ALA A 223 8.28 5.66 16.08
N GLU A 224 8.93 6.42 16.97
CA GLU A 224 10.29 6.15 17.44
C GLU A 224 10.36 4.79 18.17
N LYS A 225 9.42 4.52 19.07
CA LYS A 225 9.33 3.23 19.79
C LYS A 225 9.08 2.07 18.82
N ALA A 226 8.13 2.24 17.90
CA ALA A 226 7.80 1.24 16.90
C ALA A 226 8.98 0.92 15.98
N LEU A 227 9.63 1.94 15.41
CA LEU A 227 10.75 1.74 14.48
C LEU A 227 12.02 1.23 15.18
N ALA A 228 12.18 1.48 16.48
CA ALA A 228 13.25 0.87 17.26
C ALA A 228 13.00 -0.61 17.56
N GLY A 229 11.73 -1.00 17.78
CA GLY A 229 11.38 -2.36 18.20
C GLY A 229 10.96 -3.32 17.09
N ILE A 230 10.39 -2.83 15.99
CA ILE A 230 9.96 -3.69 14.87
C ILE A 230 11.20 -4.19 14.11
N PRO A 231 11.37 -5.51 13.90
CA PRO A 231 12.49 -6.06 13.15
C PRO A 231 12.61 -5.48 11.74
N THR A 232 13.83 -5.28 11.25
CA THR A 232 14.08 -4.81 9.87
C THR A 232 13.53 -5.75 8.81
N ALA A 233 13.34 -7.03 9.15
CA ALA A 233 12.72 -8.04 8.30
C ALA A 233 11.23 -7.76 8.01
N ASP A 234 10.55 -6.95 8.83
CA ASP A 234 9.14 -6.56 8.65
C ASP A 234 9.07 -5.20 7.93
N GLY A 235 9.60 -5.17 6.70
CA GLY A 235 9.78 -3.93 5.92
C GLY A 235 8.50 -3.13 5.71
N LEU A 236 7.38 -3.76 5.33
CA LEU A 236 6.17 -3.02 4.95
C LEU A 236 5.64 -2.13 6.07
N ILE A 237 5.50 -2.68 7.29
CA ILE A 237 4.98 -1.89 8.41
C ILE A 237 5.96 -0.77 8.79
N ARG A 238 7.27 -1.01 8.68
CA ARG A 238 8.28 0.02 8.97
C ARG A 238 8.16 1.19 7.99
N TRP A 239 8.12 0.92 6.69
CA TRP A 239 8.00 2.00 5.70
C TRP A 239 6.62 2.69 5.75
N TYR A 240 5.56 1.94 6.06
CA TYR A 240 4.25 2.52 6.32
C TYR A 240 4.30 3.50 7.51
N VAL A 241 4.92 3.11 8.63
CA VAL A 241 5.15 3.97 9.79
C VAL A 241 5.98 5.20 9.42
N MET A 242 7.08 5.00 8.69
CA MET A 242 7.94 6.10 8.23
C MET A 242 7.19 7.10 7.33
N THR A 243 6.12 6.69 6.64
CA THR A 243 5.37 7.58 5.75
C THR A 243 4.55 8.61 6.52
N TRP A 244 3.73 8.17 7.48
CA TRP A 244 3.00 9.11 8.33
C TRP A 244 3.92 9.84 9.31
N GLN A 245 5.03 9.21 9.74
CA GLN A 245 6.07 9.89 10.52
C GLN A 245 6.69 11.04 9.71
N ALA A 246 6.97 10.84 8.43
CA ALA A 246 7.54 11.88 7.57
C ALA A 246 6.59 13.08 7.40
N ASP A 247 5.29 12.85 7.21
CA ASP A 247 4.29 13.94 7.17
C ASP A 247 4.16 14.65 8.52
N ALA A 248 4.15 13.91 9.63
CA ALA A 248 4.12 14.48 10.98
C ALA A 248 5.35 15.36 11.25
N LEU A 249 6.57 14.85 11.00
CA LEU A 249 7.82 15.61 11.13
C LEU A 249 7.81 16.87 10.27
N TRP A 250 7.28 16.79 9.04
CA TRP A 250 7.19 17.94 8.16
C TRP A 250 6.26 19.02 8.72
N ARG A 251 5.11 18.61 9.27
CA ARG A 251 4.13 19.50 9.89
C ARG A 251 4.64 20.16 11.17
N GLU A 252 5.46 19.46 11.93
CA GLU A 252 6.16 19.99 13.13
C GLU A 252 7.40 20.84 12.79
N GLY A 253 7.74 20.98 11.50
CA GLY A 253 8.87 21.80 11.05
C GLY A 253 10.24 21.12 11.15
N GLU A 254 10.28 19.83 11.47
CA GLU A 254 11.49 18.99 11.49
C GLU A 254 11.88 18.51 10.08
N TYR A 255 12.11 19.46 9.17
CA TYR A 255 12.22 19.21 7.73
C TYR A 255 13.31 18.20 7.33
N ASP A 256 14.52 18.26 7.92
CA ASP A 256 15.61 17.36 7.54
C ASP A 256 15.32 15.90 7.95
N ARG A 257 14.71 15.70 9.12
CA ARG A 257 14.25 14.37 9.56
C ARG A 257 13.11 13.88 8.67
N ALA A 258 12.16 14.75 8.34
CA ALA A 258 11.05 14.43 7.44
C ALA A 258 11.55 13.97 6.06
N LEU A 259 12.49 14.72 5.46
CA LEU A 259 13.08 14.38 4.16
C LEU A 259 13.88 13.08 4.21
N THR A 260 14.58 12.80 5.31
CA THR A 260 15.27 11.52 5.50
C THR A 260 14.29 10.35 5.52
N ALA A 261 13.16 10.49 6.24
CA ALA A 261 12.12 9.47 6.27
C ALA A 261 11.43 9.30 4.90
N TYR A 262 11.05 10.41 4.24
CA TYR A 262 10.49 10.36 2.88
C TYR A 262 11.46 9.73 1.87
N HIS A 263 12.76 9.99 1.98
CA HIS A 263 13.76 9.40 1.09
C HIS A 263 13.73 7.87 1.16
N GLU A 264 13.75 7.31 2.37
CA GLU A 264 13.65 5.86 2.58
C GLU A 264 12.32 5.31 2.02
N VAL A 265 11.20 5.99 2.31
CA VAL A 265 9.86 5.60 1.81
C VAL A 265 9.82 5.58 0.29
N LEU A 266 10.30 6.64 -0.37
CA LEU A 266 10.30 6.75 -1.83
C LEU A 266 11.18 5.70 -2.51
N GLN A 267 12.25 5.25 -1.86
CA GLN A 267 13.07 4.17 -2.38
C GLN A 267 12.42 2.80 -2.23
N LYS A 268 11.75 2.54 -1.09
CA LYS A 268 11.36 1.19 -0.69
C LYS A 268 9.89 0.89 -0.97
N LEU A 269 9.00 1.83 -0.65
CA LEU A 269 7.56 1.65 -0.73
C LEU A 269 6.82 2.97 -1.00
N PRO A 270 7.04 3.61 -2.17
CA PRO A 270 6.46 4.92 -2.49
C PRO A 270 4.92 4.91 -2.59
N SER A 271 4.29 3.75 -2.79
CA SER A 271 2.84 3.60 -2.86
C SER A 271 2.12 4.00 -1.56
N THR A 272 2.80 3.93 -0.42
CA THR A 272 2.26 4.33 0.88
C THR A 272 1.87 5.80 0.94
N VAL A 273 2.54 6.66 0.17
CA VAL A 273 2.20 8.09 0.05
C VAL A 273 0.76 8.24 -0.45
N ARG A 274 0.37 7.45 -1.46
CA ARG A 274 -1.00 7.45 -1.98
C ARG A 274 -1.98 6.76 -1.03
N ILE A 275 -1.56 5.66 -0.38
CA ILE A 275 -2.38 4.92 0.57
C ILE A 275 -2.76 5.77 1.79
N LEU A 276 -1.82 6.57 2.30
CA LEU A 276 -2.02 7.44 3.46
C LEU A 276 -2.53 8.84 3.08
N ASP A 277 -2.79 9.07 1.80
CA ASP A 277 -3.22 10.36 1.26
C ASP A 277 -2.27 11.53 1.62
N VAL A 278 -0.97 11.24 1.67
CA VAL A 278 0.08 12.20 2.03
C VAL A 278 0.57 12.93 0.79
N ALA A 279 0.86 14.21 0.94
CA ALA A 279 1.47 15.03 -0.10
C ALA A 279 2.94 15.33 0.21
N ILE A 280 3.82 15.03 -0.73
CA ILE A 280 5.27 15.17 -0.59
C ILE A 280 5.67 16.62 -0.89
N PRO A 281 6.56 17.22 -0.09
CA PRO A 281 7.11 18.53 -0.39
C PRO A 281 8.03 18.48 -1.62
N VAL A 282 7.74 19.28 -2.64
CA VAL A 282 8.52 19.35 -3.88
C VAL A 282 8.75 20.78 -4.36
N GLU A 283 9.90 21.00 -4.98
CA GLU A 283 10.19 22.13 -5.85
C GLU A 283 10.02 21.66 -7.30
N VAL A 284 9.04 22.22 -8.02
CA VAL A 284 8.80 21.89 -9.43
C VAL A 284 9.59 22.87 -10.30
N THR A 285 10.34 22.34 -11.26
CA THR A 285 11.17 23.10 -12.21
C THR A 285 10.97 22.57 -13.61
N HIS A 286 11.16 23.42 -14.61
CA HIS A 286 11.01 23.05 -16.03
C HIS A 286 12.06 23.72 -16.92
N ASP A 287 12.24 23.21 -18.12
CA ASP A 287 13.21 23.70 -19.11
C ASP A 287 12.75 24.95 -19.91
N LYS A 288 11.64 25.56 -19.49
CA LYS A 288 10.98 26.73 -20.13
C LYS A 288 10.38 26.46 -21.51
N SER A 289 10.26 25.21 -21.94
CA SER A 289 9.39 24.88 -23.07
C SER A 289 7.92 24.97 -22.65
N GLU A 290 7.04 25.40 -23.57
CA GLU A 290 5.60 25.56 -23.32
C GLU A 290 4.96 24.27 -22.79
N ARG A 291 5.31 23.12 -23.38
CA ARG A 291 4.83 21.82 -22.92
C ARG A 291 5.34 21.42 -21.54
N ALA A 292 6.58 21.74 -21.20
CA ALA A 292 7.12 21.44 -19.87
C ALA A 292 6.53 22.35 -18.80
N GLU A 293 6.21 23.59 -19.14
CA GLU A 293 5.50 24.53 -18.26
C GLU A 293 4.09 24.04 -17.95
N GLU A 294 3.31 23.64 -18.97
CA GLU A 294 1.96 23.09 -18.78
C GLU A 294 1.93 21.84 -17.89
N VAL A 295 2.90 20.93 -18.09
CA VAL A 295 3.06 19.74 -17.24
C VAL A 295 3.49 20.12 -15.82
N ALA A 296 4.42 21.07 -15.65
CA ALA A 296 4.87 21.53 -14.34
C ALA A 296 3.76 22.20 -13.51
N ASP A 297 2.91 23.00 -14.15
CA ASP A 297 1.72 23.58 -13.53
C ASP A 297 0.77 22.47 -13.06
N SER A 298 0.53 21.48 -13.93
CA SER A 298 -0.36 20.35 -13.60
C SER A 298 0.23 19.42 -12.52
N VAL A 299 1.56 19.27 -12.42
CA VAL A 299 2.23 18.62 -11.28
C VAL A 299 1.94 19.39 -10.00
N THR A 300 1.99 20.72 -10.05
CA THR A 300 1.77 21.58 -8.87
C THR A 300 0.32 21.49 -8.37
N ASP A 301 -0.64 21.30 -9.28
CA ASP A 301 -2.05 21.06 -8.95
C ASP A 301 -2.35 19.66 -8.42
N SER A 302 -1.40 18.72 -8.50
CA SER A 302 -1.58 17.36 -7.98
C SER A 302 -1.70 17.36 -6.45
N PRO A 303 -2.70 16.67 -5.87
CA PRO A 303 -2.83 16.54 -4.42
C PRO A 303 -1.73 15.66 -3.80
N ARG A 304 -0.80 15.10 -4.60
CA ARG A 304 0.36 14.34 -4.12
C ARG A 304 1.57 15.21 -3.82
N PHE A 305 1.51 16.49 -4.17
CA PHE A 305 2.63 17.40 -4.04
C PHE A 305 2.24 18.66 -3.25
N LYS A 306 3.15 19.11 -2.40
CA LYS A 306 3.09 20.40 -1.71
C LYS A 306 4.27 21.23 -2.17
N SER A 307 4.02 22.43 -2.71
CA SER A 307 5.11 23.30 -3.15
C SER A 307 6.02 23.71 -1.98
N SER A 308 7.32 23.42 -2.10
CA SER A 308 8.32 23.77 -1.10
C SER A 308 9.73 23.76 -1.69
N SER A 309 10.44 24.88 -1.57
CA SER A 309 11.86 25.00 -1.98
C SER A 309 12.83 24.16 -1.15
N ARG A 310 12.38 23.60 -0.02
CA ARG A 310 13.17 22.70 0.83
C ARG A 310 12.95 21.22 0.50
N GLY A 311 11.98 20.93 -0.36
CA GLY A 311 11.52 19.59 -0.66
C GLY A 311 12.43 18.77 -1.58
N PHE A 312 11.85 17.70 -2.11
CA PHE A 312 12.36 16.97 -3.28
C PHE A 312 12.24 17.84 -4.52
N LYS A 313 12.76 17.38 -5.66
CA LYS A 313 12.65 18.12 -6.92
C LYS A 313 11.84 17.33 -7.92
N VAL A 314 10.92 18.01 -8.60
CA VAL A 314 10.33 17.52 -9.83
C VAL A 314 10.88 18.36 -10.98
N HIS A 315 11.63 17.72 -11.87
CA HIS A 315 12.17 18.38 -13.05
C HIS A 315 11.44 17.91 -14.30
N VAL A 316 10.90 18.85 -15.08
CA VAL A 316 10.15 18.58 -16.30
C VAL A 316 10.93 19.08 -17.51
N THR A 317 11.20 18.20 -18.47
CA THR A 317 11.96 18.51 -19.67
C THR A 317 11.26 18.01 -20.92
N THR A 318 11.45 18.72 -22.03
CA THR A 318 10.96 18.35 -23.35
C THR A 318 12.12 17.94 -24.24
N THR A 319 12.08 16.71 -24.75
CA THR A 319 13.06 16.20 -25.73
C THR A 319 12.33 15.77 -27.00
N GLY A 320 12.46 16.57 -28.07
CA GLY A 320 11.72 16.34 -29.31
C GLY A 320 10.22 16.51 -29.10
N LYS A 321 9.45 15.42 -29.28
CA LYS A 321 8.00 15.39 -29.02
C LYS A 321 7.65 14.89 -27.62
N SER A 322 8.58 14.27 -26.92
CA SER A 322 8.35 13.66 -25.62
C SER A 322 8.60 14.66 -24.49
N VAL A 323 7.70 14.67 -23.51
CA VAL A 323 7.88 15.38 -22.24
C VAL A 323 8.16 14.35 -21.16
N THR A 324 9.15 14.62 -20.32
CA THR A 324 9.57 13.76 -19.21
C THR A 324 9.49 14.55 -17.91
N ALA A 325 8.85 13.97 -16.89
CA ALA A 325 8.87 14.47 -15.52
C ALA A 325 9.62 13.48 -14.62
N CYS A 326 10.56 13.98 -13.83
CA CYS A 326 11.42 13.17 -12.96
C CYS A 326 11.38 13.67 -11.53
N LEU A 327 11.17 12.76 -10.58
CA LEU A 327 11.25 13.01 -9.14
C LEU A 327 12.65 12.64 -8.64
N THR A 328 13.34 13.60 -8.04
CA THR A 328 14.69 13.45 -7.51
C THR A 328 14.83 13.99 -6.08
N ASP A 329 15.83 13.52 -5.34
CA ASP A 329 16.24 14.16 -4.10
C ASP A 329 17.07 15.43 -4.35
N ARG A 330 17.43 16.11 -3.27
CA ARG A 330 18.26 17.34 -3.33
C ARG A 330 19.69 17.08 -3.82
N ASN A 331 20.16 15.84 -3.77
CA ASN A 331 21.49 15.42 -4.20
C ASN A 331 21.51 14.88 -5.64
N GLY A 332 20.35 14.83 -6.32
CA GLY A 332 20.21 14.34 -7.68
C GLY A 332 19.94 12.83 -7.80
N LEU A 333 19.70 12.11 -6.70
CA LEU A 333 19.22 10.73 -6.78
C LEU A 333 17.83 10.71 -7.40
N GLN A 334 17.67 9.97 -8.49
CA GLN A 334 16.40 9.84 -9.19
C GLN A 334 15.55 8.70 -8.62
N PHE A 335 14.37 9.03 -8.09
CA PHE A 335 13.40 8.04 -7.65
C PHE A 335 12.63 7.47 -8.83
N ALA A 336 12.05 8.32 -9.67
CA ALA A 336 11.21 7.89 -10.79
C ALA A 336 11.18 8.95 -11.90
N CYS A 337 10.93 8.50 -13.13
CA CYS A 337 10.57 9.36 -14.23
C CYS A 337 9.40 8.74 -15.00
N GLY A 338 8.53 9.60 -15.52
CA GLY A 338 7.52 9.21 -16.52
C GLY A 338 7.66 10.10 -17.74
N SER A 339 7.45 9.53 -18.92
CA SER A 339 7.55 10.23 -20.19
C SER A 339 6.41 9.82 -21.12
N SER A 340 5.87 10.78 -21.87
CA SER A 340 4.92 10.51 -22.97
C SER A 340 5.14 11.51 -24.10
N GLU A 341 4.71 11.15 -25.32
CA GLU A 341 4.59 12.09 -26.46
C GLU A 341 3.19 12.71 -26.57
N GLY A 342 2.25 12.22 -25.77
CA GLY A 342 0.84 12.62 -25.78
C GLY A 342 0.56 13.92 -25.03
N GLU A 343 -0.69 14.07 -24.58
CA GLU A 343 -1.15 15.23 -23.82
C GLU A 343 -0.60 15.23 -22.39
N THR A 344 -0.67 16.39 -21.72
CA THR A 344 -0.26 16.61 -20.32
C THR A 344 -0.77 15.53 -19.36
N ALA A 345 -2.02 15.10 -19.55
CA ALA A 345 -2.62 14.05 -18.73
C ALA A 345 -1.89 12.69 -18.84
N GLU A 346 -1.43 12.32 -20.04
CA GLU A 346 -0.72 11.05 -20.24
C GLU A 346 0.69 11.11 -19.65
N VAL A 347 1.37 12.25 -19.74
CA VAL A 347 2.67 12.48 -19.10
C VAL A 347 2.53 12.34 -17.58
N LEU A 348 1.49 12.94 -16.99
CA LEU A 348 1.23 12.84 -15.56
C LEU A 348 0.81 11.46 -15.10
N ASP A 349 0.00 10.75 -15.88
CA ASP A 349 -0.34 9.36 -15.58
C ASP A 349 0.93 8.49 -15.54
N ALA A 350 1.81 8.64 -16.53
CA ALA A 350 3.09 7.91 -16.58
C ALA A 350 3.99 8.29 -15.39
N PHE A 351 4.09 9.58 -15.09
CA PHE A 351 4.92 10.10 -14.00
C PHE A 351 4.42 9.62 -12.63
N HIS A 352 3.14 9.77 -12.32
CA HIS A 352 2.58 9.35 -11.05
C HIS A 352 2.54 7.82 -10.90
N ALA A 353 2.33 7.08 -11.98
CA ALA A 353 2.45 5.62 -11.96
C ALA A 353 3.89 5.20 -11.62
N ALA A 354 4.90 5.87 -12.17
CA ALA A 354 6.30 5.59 -11.86
C ALA A 354 6.71 6.07 -10.45
N ALA A 355 6.25 7.25 -10.03
CA ALA A 355 6.64 7.87 -8.77
C ALA A 355 6.07 7.19 -7.53
N PHE A 356 4.87 6.60 -7.65
CA PHE A 356 4.12 6.03 -6.52
C PHE A 356 3.93 4.51 -6.62
N SER A 357 4.81 3.83 -7.34
CA SER A 357 4.89 2.37 -7.40
C SER A 357 6.31 1.89 -7.03
N PRO A 358 6.45 0.85 -6.19
CA PRO A 358 7.75 0.26 -5.88
C PRO A 358 8.43 -0.28 -7.13
N LYS A 359 9.76 -0.17 -7.19
CA LYS A 359 10.57 -0.80 -8.24
C LYS A 359 10.69 -2.29 -7.98
N VAL A 360 10.41 -3.09 -9.00
CA VAL A 360 10.52 -4.56 -8.94
C VAL A 360 11.77 -4.95 -9.73
N ALA A 361 12.83 -5.36 -9.02
CA ALA A 361 14.10 -5.71 -9.66
C ALA A 361 14.00 -7.05 -10.40
N MET A 362 14.65 -7.20 -11.55
CA MET A 362 14.73 -8.49 -12.24
C MET A 362 15.52 -9.52 -11.41
N THR A 363 15.11 -10.80 -11.44
CA THR A 363 15.92 -11.88 -10.88
C THR A 363 16.96 -12.35 -11.90
N GLN A 364 18.07 -12.95 -11.43
CA GLN A 364 19.19 -13.38 -12.29
C GLN A 364 18.81 -14.33 -13.42
N ALA A 365 17.72 -15.09 -13.27
CA ALA A 365 17.19 -15.93 -14.34
C ALA A 365 16.75 -15.11 -15.57
N ASP A 366 16.17 -13.92 -15.36
CA ASP A 366 15.75 -13.03 -16.44
C ASP A 366 16.91 -12.16 -16.98
N LEU A 367 17.94 -11.89 -16.16
CA LEU A 367 19.16 -11.15 -16.59
C LEU A 367 20.03 -11.95 -17.57
N SER A 368 19.95 -13.28 -17.55
CA SER A 368 20.72 -14.13 -18.47
C SER A 368 20.20 -14.16 -19.90
N SER A 369 19.04 -13.53 -20.19
CA SER A 369 18.46 -13.50 -21.53
C SER A 369 18.58 -12.15 -22.25
N LEU A 370 19.07 -11.10 -21.59
CA LEU A 370 19.15 -9.75 -22.16
C LEU A 370 20.38 -9.01 -21.62
N ASP A 371 21.38 -8.86 -22.50
CA ASP A 371 22.49 -7.90 -22.52
C ASP A 371 22.71 -7.08 -21.23
N GLY A 372 23.31 -7.72 -20.21
CA GLY A 372 24.26 -7.18 -19.22
C GLY A 372 23.99 -5.85 -18.50
N SER A 373 22.84 -5.23 -18.71
CA SER A 373 22.42 -3.95 -18.14
C SER A 373 21.30 -4.23 -17.15
N THR A 374 21.44 -3.70 -15.94
CA THR A 374 20.43 -3.79 -14.89
C THR A 374 19.22 -2.96 -15.29
N SER A 375 18.30 -3.54 -16.05
CA SER A 375 16.98 -2.97 -16.30
C SER A 375 16.04 -3.38 -15.15
N SER A 376 15.30 -2.43 -14.60
CA SER A 376 14.18 -2.69 -13.69
C SER A 376 12.90 -2.70 -14.52
N ARG A 377 12.03 -3.69 -14.33
CA ARG A 377 10.72 -3.73 -14.99
C ARG A 377 9.70 -2.86 -14.25
N SER A 378 8.70 -2.37 -14.98
CA SER A 378 7.51 -1.80 -14.36
C SER A 378 6.72 -2.93 -13.67
N ALA A 379 5.92 -2.59 -12.65
CA ALA A 379 5.10 -3.59 -11.97
C ALA A 379 4.10 -4.31 -12.90
N ASP A 380 3.71 -3.70 -14.03
CA ASP A 380 2.79 -4.33 -15.01
C ASP A 380 3.42 -5.56 -15.68
N GLU A 381 4.68 -5.43 -16.13
CA GLU A 381 5.39 -6.51 -16.83
C GLU A 381 5.69 -7.72 -15.91
N VAL A 382 5.71 -7.51 -14.59
CA VAL A 382 5.93 -8.58 -13.61
C VAL A 382 4.63 -9.35 -13.32
N LEU A 383 3.49 -8.66 -13.43
CA LEU A 383 2.16 -9.14 -13.06
C LEU A 383 1.39 -9.79 -14.21
N GLU A 384 1.78 -9.60 -15.48
CA GLU A 384 1.09 -10.14 -16.68
C GLU A 384 0.75 -11.65 -16.52
N GLY A 385 1.71 -12.47 -16.09
CA GLY A 385 1.50 -13.91 -15.87
C GLY A 385 0.66 -14.30 -14.62
N LEU A 386 0.35 -13.35 -13.74
CA LEU A 386 -0.49 -13.52 -12.54
C LEU A 386 -1.92 -13.02 -12.76
N LEU A 387 -2.11 -11.98 -13.58
CA LEU A 387 -3.41 -11.35 -13.82
C LEU A 387 -4.21 -12.05 -14.93
N ASP A 388 -3.54 -12.61 -15.95
CA ASP A 388 -4.19 -13.17 -17.14
C ASP A 388 -4.74 -14.61 -16.98
N LYS A 389 -4.45 -15.27 -15.86
CA LYS A 389 -4.95 -16.63 -15.61
C LYS A 389 -6.32 -16.57 -14.93
N LYS A 390 -7.38 -16.54 -15.75
CA LYS A 390 -8.77 -16.82 -15.34
C LYS A 390 -8.97 -18.29 -15.01
#